data_AF-A0A453DBP0-F1
#
_entry.id   AF-A0A453DBP0-F1
#
_cell.length_a   1.000
_cell.length_b   1.000
_cell.length_c   1.000
_cell.angle_alpha   90.00
_cell.angle_beta   90.00
_cell.angle_gamma   90.00
#
_symmetry.space_group_name_H-M   'P 1'
#
loop_
_entity.id
_entity.type
_entity.pdbx_description
1 polymer ?
#
loop_
_entity_poly.entity_id
_entity_poly.type
_entity_poly.pdbx_seq_one_letter_code
_entity_poly.pdbx_strand_id
1 'polypeptide(L)'
;ECSRNCSCTAYAYANLSSAGTLGDQTRCLVWTGELVDTWKTNNYGENLYIRLGDSPAVHKNSNLVKILPPVVACLLLLTCIALVWKSGVRRKKEIKKKLMLRYLSASSELGGKNSDFPFVSFEDIVAATDNFSDSNMLGMGGFGKVYKGILEDDKEVAIKRLGSGSGQGIEEFRNEVTLIAKLQHRNLVRLLSCCIHDDEKLLIYEYMPNKSLDSFLFDNTRKDVLDWLTRFKIIKGVARGLLYLHQDSRLTIIHRDLKASNILLDNEMNPKISDFGMARIFGGNQQQGN
;
A
#
# COMPACT_ATOMS: atom_id res chain seq x y z
N GLU A 1 -17.38 81.51 13.52
CA GLU A 1 -15.91 81.38 13.63
C GLU A 1 -15.44 79.94 13.78
N CYS A 2 -15.96 79.14 14.72
CA CYS A 2 -15.51 77.75 14.94
C CYS A 2 -15.66 76.82 13.71
N SER A 3 -16.58 77.10 12.78
CA SER A 3 -16.73 76.33 11.53
C SER A 3 -15.67 76.65 10.47
N ARG A 4 -14.94 77.77 10.61
CA ARG A 4 -13.93 78.22 9.64
C ARG A 4 -12.51 78.21 10.20
N ASN A 5 -12.34 78.22 11.51
CA ASN A 5 -11.03 78.16 12.17
C ASN A 5 -10.95 76.94 13.09
N CYS A 6 -10.14 75.96 12.70
CA CYS A 6 -9.89 74.72 13.45
C CYS A 6 -8.92 74.92 14.63
N SER A 7 -8.68 76.14 15.11
CA SER A 7 -7.90 76.40 16.32
C SER A 7 -8.72 76.35 17.60
N CYS A 8 -10.04 76.13 17.51
CA CYS A 8 -10.93 76.02 18.67
C CYS A 8 -10.72 74.67 19.38
N THR A 9 -10.42 74.72 20.68
CA THR A 9 -10.27 73.58 21.58
C THR A 9 -11.60 73.25 22.27
N ALA A 10 -12.40 74.26 22.60
CA ALA A 10 -13.70 74.09 23.25
C ALA A 10 -14.64 75.30 23.05
N TYR A 11 -15.94 75.10 23.25
CA TYR A 11 -16.94 76.19 23.28
C TYR A 11 -18.11 75.90 24.24
N ALA A 12 -18.82 76.96 24.66
CA ALA A 12 -20.01 76.90 25.51
C ALA A 12 -20.98 78.05 25.18
N TYR A 13 -22.26 77.90 25.52
CA TYR A 13 -23.28 78.94 25.36
C TYR A 13 -23.63 79.54 26.71
N ALA A 14 -23.59 80.87 26.82
CA ALA A 14 -23.97 81.62 28.02
C ALA A 14 -25.28 82.37 27.81
N ASN A 15 -26.26 82.13 28.69
CA ASN A 15 -27.54 82.84 28.68
C ASN A 15 -27.60 83.91 29.81
N LEU A 16 -27.49 85.19 29.46
CA LEU A 16 -27.67 86.29 30.41
C LEU A 16 -29.14 86.70 30.49
N SER A 17 -29.97 85.93 31.19
CA SER A 17 -31.38 86.29 31.41
C SER A 17 -31.61 87.25 32.59
N SER A 18 -30.56 87.95 33.07
CA SER A 18 -30.62 88.69 34.35
C SER A 18 -29.89 90.03 34.33
N ALA A 19 -30.34 90.96 33.48
CA ALA A 19 -30.22 92.40 33.71
C ALA A 19 -31.08 93.21 32.71
N GLY A 20 -32.38 93.35 32.98
CA GLY A 20 -33.17 94.55 32.64
C GLY A 20 -33.34 95.00 31.18
N THR A 21 -32.88 94.27 30.16
CA THR A 21 -33.10 94.66 28.75
C THR A 21 -33.83 93.56 27.99
N LEU A 22 -34.98 93.91 27.38
CA LEU A 22 -35.76 93.03 26.50
C LEU A 22 -34.93 92.61 25.28
N GLY A 23 -34.36 91.41 25.35
CA GLY A 23 -33.69 90.73 24.24
C GLY A 23 -32.80 89.61 24.74
N ASP A 24 -33.17 88.36 24.45
CA ASP A 24 -32.34 87.17 24.72
C ASP A 24 -31.02 87.27 23.93
N GLN A 25 -29.97 87.79 24.56
CA GLN A 25 -28.62 87.76 24.01
C GLN A 25 -27.91 86.49 24.47
N THR A 26 -28.13 85.38 23.77
CA THR A 26 -27.26 84.21 23.90
C THR A 26 -25.86 84.58 23.41
N ARG A 27 -24.84 84.49 24.26
CA ARG A 27 -23.43 84.69 23.87
C ARG A 27 -22.72 83.35 23.79
N CYS A 28 -21.81 83.21 22.82
CA CYS A 28 -20.98 82.02 22.65
C CYS A 28 -19.58 82.30 23.22
N LEU A 29 -19.12 81.46 24.13
CA LEU A 29 -17.77 81.47 24.68
C LEU A 29 -16.92 80.44 23.94
N VAL A 30 -15.72 80.82 23.51
CA VAL A 30 -14.83 80.00 22.68
C VAL A 30 -13.43 80.00 23.27
N TRP A 31 -12.82 78.83 23.38
CA TRP A 31 -11.44 78.63 23.83
C TRP A 31 -10.58 78.12 22.68
N THR A 32 -9.42 78.74 22.47
CA THR A 32 -8.45 78.41 21.41
C THR A 32 -7.12 77.85 21.95
N GLY A 33 -7.10 77.46 23.23
CA GLY A 33 -5.92 76.97 23.95
C GLY A 33 -6.32 76.20 25.20
N GLU A 34 -5.62 76.43 26.32
CA GLU A 34 -5.98 75.87 27.63
C GLU A 34 -7.32 76.41 28.13
N LEU A 35 -8.06 75.56 28.85
CA LEU A 35 -9.34 75.90 29.47
C LEU A 35 -9.10 76.72 30.75
N VAL A 36 -9.06 78.04 30.61
CA VAL A 36 -8.96 78.99 31.72
C VAL A 36 -10.37 79.48 32.13
N ASP A 37 -10.55 79.79 33.41
CA ASP A 37 -11.81 80.24 34.03
C ASP A 37 -13.00 79.24 33.95
N THR A 38 -12.70 77.94 33.88
CA THR A 38 -13.71 76.87 33.98
C THR A 38 -13.62 76.15 35.32
N TRP A 39 -14.74 76.01 36.02
CA TRP A 39 -14.86 75.22 37.25
C TRP A 39 -15.94 74.15 37.10
N LYS A 40 -15.69 72.95 37.64
CA LYS A 40 -16.66 71.85 37.62
C LYS A 40 -17.50 71.87 38.89
N THR A 41 -18.81 72.04 38.72
CA THR A 41 -19.81 71.96 39.80
C THR A 41 -20.88 70.94 39.43
N ASN A 42 -21.47 70.28 40.43
CA ASN A 42 -22.39 69.17 40.21
C ASN A 42 -23.86 69.58 40.11
N ASN A 43 -24.22 70.80 40.53
CA ASN A 43 -25.63 71.18 40.73
C ASN A 43 -26.13 72.34 39.86
N TYR A 44 -25.25 73.16 39.27
CA TYR A 44 -25.64 74.29 38.40
C TYR A 44 -24.52 74.62 37.41
N GLY A 45 -24.78 74.53 36.10
CA GLY A 45 -23.78 74.88 35.09
C GLY A 45 -24.30 74.68 33.66
N GLU A 46 -23.61 75.28 32.69
CA GLU A 46 -23.89 75.12 31.27
C GLU A 46 -22.98 74.06 30.62
N ASN A 47 -23.37 73.52 29.47
CA ASN A 47 -22.63 72.47 28.78
C ASN A 47 -21.36 73.02 28.12
N LEU A 48 -20.22 72.38 28.38
CA LEU A 48 -18.93 72.63 27.71
C LEU A 48 -18.66 71.55 26.66
N TYR A 49 -18.39 71.96 25.42
CA TYR A 49 -18.06 71.06 24.32
C TYR A 49 -16.56 71.12 24.02
N ILE A 50 -15.86 69.97 24.10
CA ILE A 50 -14.39 69.86 23.93
C ILE A 50 -14.07 69.05 22.67
N ARG A 51 -13.06 69.50 21.91
CA ARG A 51 -12.56 68.77 20.74
C ARG A 51 -11.66 67.61 21.15
N LEU A 52 -12.03 66.38 20.78
CA LEU A 52 -11.21 65.18 20.91
C LEU A 52 -10.34 64.98 19.66
N GLY A 53 -9.05 64.68 19.83
CA GLY A 53 -8.17 64.27 18.75
C GLY A 53 -8.36 62.79 18.39
N ASP A 54 -8.30 62.45 17.11
CA ASP A 54 -8.38 61.06 16.65
C ASP A 54 -7.21 60.24 17.22
N SER A 55 -7.54 59.12 17.88
CA SER A 55 -6.54 58.16 18.35
C SER A 55 -6.08 57.26 17.19
N PRO A 56 -4.77 57.02 16.99
CA PRO A 56 -4.30 56.18 15.91
C PRO A 56 -4.61 54.70 16.20
N ALA A 57 -5.44 54.09 15.36
CA ALA A 57 -5.69 52.66 15.39
C ALA A 57 -4.41 51.86 15.06
N VAL A 58 -4.02 50.96 15.97
CA VAL A 58 -2.84 50.09 15.84
C VAL A 58 -3.06 49.06 14.72
N HIS A 59 -2.41 49.26 13.56
CA HIS A 59 -2.31 48.24 12.52
C HIS A 59 -1.40 47.08 12.97
N LYS A 60 -1.98 45.95 13.38
CA LYS A 60 -1.24 44.68 13.51
C LYS A 60 -0.96 44.09 12.11
N ASN A 61 0.27 43.66 11.87
CA ASN A 61 0.75 43.04 10.63
C ASN A 61 -0.17 41.89 10.15
N SER A 62 -1.05 42.19 9.19
CA SER A 62 -2.14 41.30 8.74
C SER A 62 -1.71 40.19 7.77
N ASN A 63 -0.47 40.20 7.30
CA ASN A 63 -0.03 39.27 6.25
C ASN A 63 0.20 37.84 6.79
N LEU A 64 0.75 37.69 8.00
CA LEU A 64 0.94 36.38 8.62
C LEU A 64 -0.39 35.68 8.95
N VAL A 65 -1.38 36.44 9.42
CA VAL A 65 -2.72 35.93 9.75
C VAL A 65 -3.49 35.49 8.49
N LYS A 66 -3.17 36.05 7.32
CA LYS A 66 -3.80 35.67 6.04
C LYS A 66 -3.18 34.42 5.40
N ILE A 67 -1.87 34.19 5.61
CA ILE A 67 -1.12 33.10 4.95
C ILE A 67 -1.17 31.81 5.78
N LEU A 68 -1.20 31.91 7.10
CA LEU A 68 -1.13 30.74 7.99
C LEU A 68 -2.34 29.79 7.87
N PRO A 69 -3.61 30.27 7.81
CA PRO A 69 -4.76 29.37 7.74
C PRO A 69 -4.85 28.52 6.46
N PRO A 70 -4.61 29.07 5.25
CA PRO A 70 -4.57 28.27 4.02
C PRO A 70 -3.49 27.19 4.04
N VAL A 71 -2.30 27.50 4.55
CA VAL A 71 -1.18 26.55 4.61
C VAL A 71 -1.50 25.40 5.55
N VAL A 72 -2.04 25.69 6.74
CA VAL A 72 -2.46 24.66 7.70
C VAL A 72 -3.59 23.80 7.13
N ALA A 73 -4.58 24.41 6.48
CA ALA A 73 -5.67 23.68 5.82
C ALA A 73 -5.15 22.75 4.71
N CYS A 74 -4.18 23.21 3.92
CA CYS A 74 -3.57 22.43 2.84
C CYS A 74 -2.77 21.23 3.39
N LEU A 75 -1.99 21.43 4.46
CA LEU A 75 -1.26 20.36 5.14
C LEU A 75 -2.21 19.32 5.75
N LEU A 76 -3.29 19.76 6.41
CA LEU A 76 -4.31 18.85 6.94
C LEU A 76 -4.98 18.02 5.83
N LEU A 77 -5.32 18.64 4.69
CA LEU A 77 -5.86 17.93 3.53
C LEU A 77 -4.88 16.88 2.99
N LEU A 78 -3.60 17.23 2.83
CA LEU A 78 -2.58 16.28 2.37
C LEU A 78 -2.40 15.10 3.33
N THR A 79 -2.39 15.37 4.65
CA THR A 79 -2.32 14.29 5.66
C THR A 79 -3.56 13.40 5.62
N CYS A 80 -4.76 13.96 5.47
CA CYS A 80 -6.00 13.19 5.33
C CYS A 80 -5.96 12.30 4.08
N ILE A 81 -5.52 12.83 2.93
CA ILE A 81 -5.36 12.06 1.69
C ILE A 81 -4.36 10.90 1.91
N ALA A 82 -3.20 11.18 2.52
CA ALA A 82 -2.20 10.15 2.81
C ALA A 82 -2.73 9.06 3.76
N LEU A 83 -3.53 9.43 4.78
CA LEU A 83 -4.16 8.47 5.69
C LEU A 83 -5.25 7.64 4.99
N VAL A 84 -6.05 8.24 4.10
CA VAL A 84 -7.04 7.53 3.28
C VAL A 84 -6.37 6.57 2.31
N TRP A 85 -5.28 6.98 1.65
CA TRP A 85 -4.48 6.09 0.81
C TRP A 85 -3.86 4.95 1.60
N LYS A 86 -3.20 5.24 2.73
CA LYS A 86 -2.56 4.23 3.57
C LYS A 86 -3.58 3.25 4.15
N SER A 87 -4.78 3.71 4.52
CA SER A 87 -5.87 2.85 4.99
C SER A 87 -6.51 2.04 3.85
N GLY A 88 -6.62 2.61 2.64
CA GLY A 88 -7.04 1.89 1.43
C GLY A 88 -6.09 0.75 1.05
N VAL A 89 -4.77 1.01 1.06
CA VAL A 89 -3.74 -0.02 0.80
C VAL A 89 -3.77 -1.11 1.88
N ARG A 90 -3.86 -0.73 3.16
CA ARG A 90 -4.02 -1.70 4.26
C ARG A 90 -5.26 -2.56 4.10
N ARG A 91 -6.39 -1.96 3.72
CA ARG A 91 -7.68 -2.65 3.53
C ARG A 91 -7.61 -3.62 2.36
N LYS A 92 -6.97 -3.25 1.24
CA LYS A 92 -6.71 -4.18 0.11
C LYS A 92 -5.87 -5.38 0.56
N LYS A 93 -4.81 -5.16 1.34
CA LYS A 93 -3.94 -6.23 1.88
C LYS A 93 -4.70 -7.18 2.82
N GLU A 94 -5.55 -6.64 3.70
CA GLU A 94 -6.41 -7.42 4.60
C GLU A 94 -7.49 -8.23 3.85
N ILE A 95 -8.10 -7.66 2.80
CA ILE A 95 -9.06 -8.39 1.95
C ILE A 95 -8.36 -9.56 1.26
N LYS A 96 -7.19 -9.33 0.64
CA LYS A 96 -6.38 -10.40 -0.01
C LYS A 96 -6.02 -11.50 1.00
N LYS A 97 -5.62 -11.10 2.22
CA LYS A 97 -5.34 -12.03 3.33
C LYS A 97 -6.56 -12.83 3.77
N LYS A 98 -7.74 -12.20 3.93
CA LYS A 98 -9.00 -12.91 4.26
C LYS A 98 -9.46 -13.86 3.16
N LEU A 99 -9.31 -13.47 1.90
CA LEU A 99 -9.65 -14.31 0.74
C LEU A 99 -8.74 -15.56 0.71
N MET A 100 -7.43 -15.38 0.97
CA MET A 100 -6.48 -16.48 1.17
C MET A 100 -6.86 -17.34 2.37
N LEU A 101 -7.14 -16.74 3.53
CA LEU A 101 -7.50 -17.47 4.75
C LEU A 101 -8.75 -18.31 4.50
N ARG A 102 -9.69 -17.84 3.70
CA ARG A 102 -10.86 -18.59 3.25
C ARG A 102 -10.51 -19.72 2.28
N TYR A 103 -9.60 -19.50 1.32
CA TYR A 103 -9.13 -20.53 0.40
C TYR A 103 -8.35 -21.65 1.11
N LEU A 104 -7.52 -21.29 2.08
CA LEU A 104 -6.75 -22.21 2.92
C LEU A 104 -7.59 -22.85 4.03
N SER A 105 -8.54 -22.14 4.65
CA SER A 105 -9.39 -22.71 5.71
C SER A 105 -10.43 -23.69 5.16
N ALA A 106 -10.90 -23.49 3.93
CA ALA A 106 -11.68 -24.48 3.20
C ALA A 106 -10.88 -25.78 2.92
N SER A 107 -9.59 -25.84 3.29
CA SER A 107 -8.67 -26.96 3.08
C SER A 107 -8.15 -27.67 4.31
N SER A 108 -8.42 -27.17 5.51
CA SER A 108 -7.82 -27.74 6.70
C SER A 108 -8.81 -28.52 7.55
N GLU A 109 -8.81 -29.85 7.38
CA GLU A 109 -8.72 -30.75 8.56
C GLU A 109 -7.27 -30.89 9.07
N LEU A 110 -6.27 -30.31 8.38
CA LEU A 110 -4.88 -30.41 8.80
C LEU A 110 -4.40 -29.16 9.53
N GLY A 111 -4.35 -29.29 10.86
CA GLY A 111 -3.92 -28.28 11.82
C GLY A 111 -2.56 -27.66 11.52
N GLY A 112 -2.55 -26.34 11.57
CA GLY A 112 -1.36 -25.50 11.51
C GLY A 112 -1.77 -24.05 11.28
N LYS A 113 -2.12 -23.35 12.37
CA LYS A 113 -2.25 -21.89 12.34
C LYS A 113 -0.89 -21.30 11.96
N ASN A 114 -0.90 -20.36 11.01
CA ASN A 114 0.25 -19.56 10.52
C ASN A 114 1.12 -20.23 9.46
N SER A 115 0.74 -20.08 8.19
CA SER A 115 1.71 -20.02 7.09
C SER A 115 1.57 -18.65 6.42
N ASP A 116 2.40 -17.70 6.84
CA ASP A 116 2.64 -16.44 6.12
C ASP A 116 3.43 -16.76 4.85
N PHE A 117 2.82 -17.46 3.90
CA PHE A 117 3.44 -17.72 2.61
C PHE A 117 3.53 -16.39 1.82
N PRO A 118 4.67 -16.04 1.21
CA PRO A 118 4.85 -14.73 0.56
C PRO A 118 3.90 -14.51 -0.64
N PHE A 119 3.52 -13.25 -0.85
CA PHE A 119 2.68 -12.82 -1.98
C PHE A 119 3.35 -11.73 -2.78
N VAL A 120 3.11 -11.75 -4.07
CA VAL A 120 3.48 -10.70 -5.01
C VAL A 120 2.20 -10.05 -5.55
N SER A 121 2.24 -8.76 -5.91
CA SER A 121 1.09 -8.11 -6.54
C SER A 121 0.94 -8.56 -8.00
N PHE A 122 -0.25 -8.41 -8.57
CA PHE A 122 -0.43 -8.80 -9.96
C PHE A 122 0.31 -7.83 -10.89
N GLU A 123 0.34 -6.56 -10.50
CA GLU A 123 1.05 -5.47 -11.16
C GLU A 123 2.55 -5.74 -11.24
N ASP A 124 3.17 -6.21 -10.15
CA ASP A 124 4.60 -6.57 -10.16
C ASP A 124 4.88 -7.76 -11.09
N ILE A 125 3.95 -8.73 -11.17
CA ILE A 125 4.09 -9.88 -12.08
C ILE A 125 3.96 -9.44 -13.54
N VAL A 126 3.01 -8.55 -13.84
CA VAL A 126 2.84 -7.96 -15.18
C VAL A 126 4.11 -7.22 -15.57
N ALA A 127 4.68 -6.41 -14.67
CA ALA A 127 5.95 -5.72 -14.93
C ALA A 127 7.11 -6.72 -15.14
N ALA A 128 7.24 -7.72 -14.26
CA ALA A 128 8.32 -8.71 -14.29
C ALA A 128 8.32 -9.59 -15.54
N THR A 129 7.16 -9.77 -16.18
CA THR A 129 6.98 -10.64 -17.36
C THR A 129 6.84 -9.88 -18.67
N ASP A 130 7.00 -8.55 -18.64
CA ASP A 130 6.70 -7.68 -19.79
C ASP A 130 5.28 -7.95 -20.32
N ASN A 131 4.29 -7.81 -19.43
CA ASN A 131 2.88 -8.08 -19.71
C ASN A 131 2.60 -9.48 -20.27
N PHE A 132 3.24 -10.51 -19.68
CA PHE A 132 3.14 -11.90 -20.13
C PHE A 132 3.50 -12.08 -21.62
N SER A 133 4.52 -11.34 -22.09
CA SER A 133 5.00 -11.44 -23.47
C SER A 133 5.37 -12.87 -23.85
N ASP A 134 5.06 -13.26 -25.08
CA ASP A 134 5.41 -14.58 -25.61
C ASP A 134 6.93 -14.81 -25.68
N SER A 135 7.74 -13.74 -25.72
CA SER A 135 9.21 -13.84 -25.64
C SER A 135 9.69 -14.39 -24.30
N ASN A 136 8.89 -14.21 -23.24
CA ASN A 136 9.15 -14.72 -21.91
C ASN A 136 8.51 -16.08 -21.65
N MET A 137 7.78 -16.67 -22.61
CA MET A 137 7.11 -17.96 -22.41
C MET A 137 8.13 -19.11 -22.35
N LEU A 138 8.15 -19.81 -21.22
CA LEU A 138 8.98 -21.00 -20.99
C LEU A 138 8.28 -22.27 -21.45
N GLY A 139 6.96 -22.32 -21.39
CA GLY A 139 6.17 -23.46 -21.81
C GLY A 139 4.66 -23.27 -21.66
N MET A 140 3.90 -24.14 -22.32
CA MET A 140 2.43 -24.18 -22.27
C MET A 140 1.98 -25.65 -22.21
N GLY A 141 0.97 -25.93 -21.40
CA GLY A 141 0.35 -27.26 -21.33
C GLY A 141 -1.03 -27.22 -20.68
N GLY A 142 -1.57 -28.40 -20.34
CA GLY A 142 -2.89 -28.52 -19.70
C GLY A 142 -3.00 -27.80 -18.36
N PHE A 143 -1.87 -27.49 -17.73
CA PHE A 143 -1.75 -26.80 -16.45
C PHE A 143 -1.58 -25.28 -16.59
N GLY A 144 -1.70 -24.74 -17.81
CA GLY A 144 -1.57 -23.31 -18.10
C GLY A 144 -0.23 -22.94 -18.75
N LYS A 145 0.12 -21.66 -18.63
CA LYS A 145 1.32 -21.08 -19.25
C LYS A 145 2.37 -20.77 -18.19
N VAL A 146 3.64 -20.97 -18.52
CA VAL A 146 4.76 -20.65 -17.65
C VAL A 146 5.61 -19.58 -18.32
N TYR A 147 5.91 -18.50 -17.60
CA TYR A 147 6.69 -17.36 -18.06
C TYR A 147 7.95 -17.20 -17.23
N LYS A 148 9.03 -16.76 -17.85
CA LYS A 148 10.19 -16.20 -17.16
C LYS A 148 9.83 -14.80 -16.69
N GLY A 149 10.23 -14.45 -15.49
CA GLY A 149 10.13 -13.07 -15.01
C GLY A 149 11.36 -12.67 -14.22
N ILE A 150 11.54 -11.36 -14.06
CA ILE A 150 12.59 -10.76 -13.24
C ILE A 150 11.88 -9.91 -12.18
N LEU A 151 11.92 -10.35 -10.93
CA LEU A 151 11.39 -9.59 -9.79
C LEU A 151 12.42 -8.58 -9.29
N GLU A 152 12.08 -7.82 -8.23
CA GLU A 152 13.01 -6.94 -7.53
C GLU A 152 14.34 -7.67 -7.19
N ASP A 153 15.44 -6.92 -7.21
CA ASP A 153 16.82 -7.40 -7.03
C ASP A 153 17.33 -8.35 -8.14
N ASP A 154 16.90 -8.16 -9.39
CA ASP A 154 17.30 -8.94 -10.57
C ASP A 154 17.07 -10.46 -10.42
N LYS A 155 16.08 -10.83 -9.58
CA LYS A 155 15.83 -12.22 -9.27
C LYS A 155 14.99 -12.88 -10.35
N GLU A 156 15.60 -13.78 -11.11
CA GLU A 156 14.92 -14.61 -12.10
C GLU A 156 13.96 -15.61 -11.43
N VAL A 157 12.73 -15.67 -11.95
CA VAL A 157 11.67 -16.56 -11.48
C VAL A 157 10.92 -17.22 -12.63
N ALA A 158 10.28 -18.35 -12.34
CA ALA A 158 9.31 -18.98 -13.23
C ALA A 158 7.89 -18.75 -12.70
N ILE A 159 7.02 -18.18 -13.52
CA ILE A 159 5.66 -17.76 -13.16
C ILE A 159 4.67 -18.65 -13.92
N LYS A 160 4.06 -19.59 -13.21
CA LYS A 160 3.01 -20.48 -13.74
C LYS A 160 1.66 -19.80 -13.55
N ARG A 161 1.05 -19.36 -14.66
CA ARG A 161 -0.30 -18.79 -14.73
C ARG A 161 -1.28 -19.92 -15.03
N LEU A 162 -2.08 -20.28 -14.02
CA LEU A 162 -3.06 -21.35 -14.14
C LEU A 162 -4.26 -20.88 -14.96
N GLY A 163 -4.84 -21.78 -15.75
CA GLY A 163 -5.96 -21.45 -16.64
C GLY A 163 -7.18 -20.94 -15.89
N SER A 164 -7.71 -19.80 -16.33
CA SER A 164 -8.94 -19.18 -15.83
C SER A 164 -10.16 -19.91 -16.42
N GLY A 165 -10.62 -20.99 -15.78
CA GLY A 165 -11.90 -21.62 -16.18
C GLY A 165 -12.11 -23.09 -15.82
N SER A 166 -11.08 -23.82 -15.36
CA SER A 166 -11.24 -25.22 -14.95
C SER A 166 -11.31 -25.33 -13.41
N GLY A 167 -12.22 -26.16 -12.90
CA GLY A 167 -12.21 -26.54 -11.47
C GLY A 167 -10.88 -27.19 -11.06
N GLN A 168 -10.21 -27.83 -12.03
CA GLN A 168 -8.89 -28.43 -11.89
C GLN A 168 -7.81 -27.41 -11.51
N GLY A 169 -7.74 -26.24 -12.17
CA GLY A 169 -6.71 -25.23 -11.88
C GLY A 169 -6.80 -24.68 -10.45
N ILE A 170 -8.00 -24.63 -9.88
CA ILE A 170 -8.20 -24.23 -8.47
C ILE A 170 -7.66 -25.29 -7.51
N GLU A 171 -7.94 -26.56 -7.79
CA GLU A 171 -7.46 -27.67 -6.98
C GLU A 171 -5.93 -27.78 -7.02
N GLU A 172 -5.33 -27.65 -8.21
CA GLU A 172 -3.89 -27.65 -8.38
C GLU A 172 -3.23 -26.50 -7.62
N PHE A 173 -3.74 -25.27 -7.76
CA PHE A 173 -3.25 -24.12 -7.01
C PHE A 173 -3.24 -24.40 -5.50
N ARG A 174 -4.35 -24.96 -5.00
CA ARG A 174 -4.51 -25.28 -3.58
C ARG A 174 -3.56 -26.38 -3.13
N ASN A 175 -3.39 -27.43 -3.94
CA ASN A 175 -2.42 -28.48 -3.65
C ASN A 175 -1.01 -27.91 -3.57
N GLU A 176 -0.58 -27.15 -4.58
CA GLU A 176 0.77 -26.59 -4.64
C GLU A 176 1.06 -25.62 -3.48
N VAL A 177 0.13 -24.70 -3.17
CA VAL A 177 0.28 -23.76 -2.04
C VAL A 177 0.24 -24.48 -0.69
N THR A 178 -0.56 -25.55 -0.53
CA THR A 178 -0.67 -26.27 0.75
C THR A 178 0.52 -27.21 0.99
N LEU A 179 0.99 -27.86 -0.07
CA LEU A 179 2.05 -28.85 -0.06
C LEU A 179 3.43 -28.21 -0.20
N ILE A 180 3.74 -27.61 -1.35
CA ILE A 180 5.09 -27.15 -1.67
C ILE A 180 5.54 -26.04 -0.74
N ALA A 181 4.64 -25.15 -0.29
CA ALA A 181 5.00 -24.08 0.65
C ALA A 181 5.64 -24.62 1.95
N LYS A 182 5.38 -25.89 2.31
CA LYS A 182 5.92 -26.55 3.50
C LYS A 182 7.10 -27.48 3.20
N LEU A 183 7.39 -27.72 1.93
CA LEU A 183 8.46 -28.63 1.49
C LEU A 183 9.70 -27.82 1.14
N GLN A 184 10.79 -28.13 1.82
CA GLN A 184 12.09 -27.52 1.54
C GLN A 184 13.13 -28.62 1.43
N HIS A 185 13.55 -28.90 0.20
CA HIS A 185 14.55 -29.91 -0.07
C HIS A 185 15.33 -29.56 -1.35
N ARG A 186 16.63 -29.89 -1.36
CA ARG A 186 17.55 -29.53 -2.46
C ARG A 186 17.16 -30.11 -3.83
N ASN A 187 16.38 -31.19 -3.84
CA ASN A 187 15.92 -31.88 -5.05
C ASN A 187 14.42 -31.66 -5.33
N LEU A 188 13.80 -30.65 -4.73
CA LEU A 188 12.44 -30.21 -5.05
C LEU A 188 12.50 -28.75 -5.50
N VAL A 189 11.69 -28.38 -6.50
CA VAL A 189 11.60 -26.99 -6.94
C VAL A 189 10.87 -26.18 -5.87
N ARG A 190 11.48 -25.07 -5.46
CA ARG A 190 10.94 -24.21 -4.41
C ARG A 190 9.89 -23.25 -4.96
N LEU A 191 8.68 -23.35 -4.42
CA LEU A 191 7.67 -22.30 -4.56
C LEU A 191 8.09 -21.12 -3.66
N LEU A 192 8.23 -19.94 -4.27
CA LEU A 192 8.71 -18.72 -3.62
C LEU A 192 7.56 -17.88 -3.07
N SER A 193 6.53 -17.70 -3.90
CA SER A 193 5.36 -16.87 -3.61
C SER A 193 4.20 -17.26 -4.53
N CYS A 194 3.03 -16.70 -4.26
CA CYS A 194 1.88 -16.82 -5.16
C CYS A 194 1.18 -15.47 -5.36
N CYS A 195 0.34 -15.39 -6.38
CA CYS A 195 -0.56 -14.27 -6.61
C CYS A 195 -1.98 -14.76 -6.88
N ILE A 196 -2.93 -14.11 -6.25
CA ILE A 196 -4.37 -14.27 -6.48
C ILE A 196 -4.90 -12.86 -6.76
N HIS A 197 -5.48 -12.66 -7.94
CA HIS A 197 -6.08 -11.39 -8.36
C HIS A 197 -7.31 -11.68 -9.21
N ASP A 198 -8.49 -11.36 -8.69
CA ASP A 198 -9.77 -11.79 -9.30
C ASP A 198 -9.77 -13.30 -9.59
N ASP A 199 -9.89 -13.69 -10.86
CA ASP A 199 -9.85 -15.09 -11.29
C ASP A 199 -8.44 -15.63 -11.55
N GLU A 200 -7.44 -14.75 -11.60
CA GLU A 200 -6.04 -15.07 -11.87
C GLU A 200 -5.39 -15.74 -10.66
N LYS A 201 -4.76 -16.90 -10.92
CA LYS A 201 -4.04 -17.70 -9.93
C LYS A 201 -2.66 -18.01 -10.49
N LEU A 202 -1.64 -17.45 -9.84
CA LEU A 202 -0.26 -17.56 -10.30
C LEU A 202 0.63 -18.12 -9.19
N LEU A 203 1.53 -19.02 -9.58
CA LEU A 203 2.53 -19.64 -8.73
C LEU A 203 3.91 -19.20 -9.20
N ILE A 204 4.74 -18.74 -8.27
CA ILE A 204 6.07 -18.20 -8.56
C ILE A 204 7.10 -19.14 -7.96
N TYR A 205 7.94 -19.70 -8.82
CA TYR A 205 9.01 -20.64 -8.46
C TYR A 205 10.38 -20.03 -8.70
N GLU A 206 11.41 -20.64 -8.11
CA GLU A 206 12.77 -20.44 -8.57
C GLU A 206 12.91 -20.79 -10.06
N TYR A 207 13.68 -19.99 -10.79
CA TYR A 207 13.95 -20.26 -12.19
C TYR A 207 14.98 -21.38 -12.35
N MET A 208 14.77 -22.24 -13.35
CA MET A 208 15.59 -23.42 -13.64
C MET A 208 16.16 -23.27 -15.07
N PRO A 209 17.42 -22.80 -15.24
CA PRO A 209 17.91 -22.38 -16.55
C PRO A 209 18.17 -23.53 -17.51
N ASN A 210 18.46 -24.72 -16.99
CA ASN A 210 18.66 -25.90 -17.82
C ASN A 210 17.34 -26.60 -18.17
N LYS A 211 16.17 -25.98 -17.95
CA LYS A 211 14.85 -26.53 -18.34
C LYS A 211 14.61 -27.93 -17.75
N SER A 212 13.74 -28.71 -18.39
CA SER A 212 13.32 -30.05 -17.99
C SER A 212 14.21 -31.15 -18.58
N LEU A 213 14.29 -32.28 -17.89
CA LEU A 213 15.12 -33.43 -18.26
C LEU A 213 14.71 -34.06 -19.60
N ASP A 214 13.42 -34.05 -19.92
CA ASP A 214 12.89 -34.54 -21.20
C ASP A 214 13.52 -33.81 -22.41
N SER A 215 13.85 -32.52 -22.27
CA SER A 215 14.52 -31.73 -23.31
C SER A 215 15.94 -32.20 -23.61
N PHE A 216 16.57 -32.99 -22.75
CA PHE A 216 17.87 -33.63 -23.03
C PHE A 216 17.72 -35.09 -23.43
N LEU A 217 16.72 -35.78 -22.89
CA LEU A 217 16.50 -37.19 -23.18
C LEU A 217 15.92 -37.42 -24.57
N PHE A 218 15.06 -36.52 -25.06
CA PHE A 218 14.31 -36.71 -26.30
C PHE A 218 14.75 -35.78 -27.44
N ASP A 219 15.45 -34.67 -27.17
CA ASP A 219 16.05 -33.84 -28.20
C ASP A 219 17.39 -34.44 -28.67
N ASN A 220 17.41 -34.92 -29.92
CA ASN A 220 18.60 -35.53 -30.52
C ASN A 220 19.83 -34.62 -30.53
N THR A 221 19.66 -33.30 -30.48
CA THR A 221 20.78 -32.36 -30.48
C THR A 221 21.43 -32.17 -29.10
N ARG A 222 20.74 -32.59 -28.03
CA ARG A 222 21.14 -32.35 -26.63
C ARG A 222 21.50 -33.62 -25.87
N LYS A 223 21.29 -34.80 -26.45
CA LYS A 223 21.54 -36.10 -25.81
C LYS A 223 22.97 -36.27 -25.32
N ASP A 224 23.94 -35.71 -26.04
CA ASP A 224 25.37 -35.86 -25.74
C ASP A 224 25.82 -35.04 -24.53
N VAL A 225 25.00 -34.09 -24.07
CA VAL A 225 25.26 -33.31 -22.84
C VAL A 225 25.13 -34.17 -21.59
N LEU A 226 24.29 -35.21 -21.64
CA LEU A 226 24.07 -36.11 -20.51
C LEU A 226 25.02 -37.32 -20.58
N ASP A 227 26.25 -37.12 -20.12
CA ASP A 227 27.16 -38.23 -19.87
C ASP A 227 26.65 -39.14 -18.73
N TRP A 228 27.27 -40.32 -18.57
CA TRP A 228 26.83 -41.29 -17.57
C TRP A 228 26.90 -40.74 -16.14
N LEU A 229 27.95 -39.96 -15.83
CA LEU A 229 28.14 -39.38 -14.51
C LEU A 229 27.01 -38.40 -14.17
N THR A 230 26.63 -37.55 -15.12
CA THR A 230 25.51 -36.61 -14.98
C THR A 230 24.19 -37.34 -14.84
N ARG A 231 23.95 -38.38 -15.64
CA ARG A 231 22.74 -39.22 -15.51
C ARG A 231 22.65 -39.86 -14.13
N PHE A 232 23.74 -40.43 -13.63
CA PHE A 232 23.76 -41.03 -12.29
C PHE A 232 23.50 -40.00 -11.20
N LYS A 233 24.09 -38.80 -11.31
CA LYS A 233 23.83 -37.67 -10.41
C LYS A 233 22.34 -37.31 -10.41
N ILE A 234 21.71 -37.25 -11.59
CA ILE A 234 20.27 -36.98 -11.76
C ILE A 234 19.43 -38.08 -11.09
N ILE A 235 19.69 -39.35 -11.40
CA ILE A 235 18.96 -40.49 -10.80
C ILE A 235 19.03 -40.43 -9.27
N LYS A 236 20.23 -40.21 -8.71
CA LYS A 236 20.44 -40.11 -7.27
C LYS A 236 19.70 -38.93 -6.64
N GLY A 237 19.69 -37.77 -7.31
CA GLY A 237 18.97 -36.59 -6.83
C GLY A 237 17.45 -36.77 -6.86
N VAL A 238 16.90 -37.36 -7.93
CA VAL A 238 15.47 -37.69 -8.01
C VAL A 238 15.07 -38.68 -6.91
N ALA A 239 15.85 -39.75 -6.72
CA ALA A 239 15.61 -40.73 -5.66
C ALA A 239 15.61 -40.09 -4.25
N ARG A 240 16.53 -39.15 -3.99
CA ARG A 240 16.56 -38.38 -2.73
C ARG A 240 15.33 -37.49 -2.56
N GLY A 241 14.89 -36.81 -3.62
CA GLY A 241 13.67 -36.02 -3.60
C GLY A 241 12.43 -36.88 -3.27
N LEU A 242 12.32 -38.06 -3.88
CA LEU A 242 11.23 -39.00 -3.60
C LEU A 242 11.29 -39.59 -2.20
N LEU A 243 12.48 -39.99 -1.72
CA LEU A 243 12.67 -40.46 -0.36
C LEU A 243 12.18 -39.42 0.65
N TYR A 244 12.56 -38.16 0.43
CA TYR A 244 12.11 -37.06 1.25
C TYR A 244 10.57 -36.95 1.27
N LEU A 245 9.93 -36.96 0.11
CA LEU A 245 8.46 -36.86 0.03
C LEU A 245 7.73 -38.04 0.68
N HIS A 246 8.30 -39.25 0.62
CA HIS A 246 7.62 -40.46 1.07
C HIS A 246 7.86 -40.75 2.56
N GLN A 247 9.06 -40.45 3.05
CA GLN A 247 9.53 -40.93 4.37
C GLN A 247 10.06 -39.82 5.27
N ASP A 248 10.86 -38.87 4.75
CA ASP A 248 11.55 -37.89 5.61
C ASP A 248 10.72 -36.63 5.88
N SER A 249 9.68 -36.36 5.08
CA SER A 249 8.74 -35.28 5.35
C SER A 249 7.78 -35.68 6.47
N ARG A 250 7.31 -34.68 7.23
CA ARG A 250 6.34 -34.88 8.35
C ARG A 250 5.08 -35.65 7.92
N LEU A 251 4.69 -35.53 6.66
CA LEU A 251 3.56 -36.23 6.08
C LEU A 251 4.06 -37.03 4.87
N THR A 252 3.51 -38.21 4.63
CA THR A 252 3.78 -38.95 3.39
C THR A 252 3.07 -38.26 2.23
N ILE A 253 3.81 -37.87 1.21
CA ILE A 253 3.30 -37.13 0.04
C ILE A 253 3.57 -37.95 -1.21
N ILE A 254 2.52 -38.30 -1.95
CA ILE A 254 2.64 -38.99 -3.24
C ILE A 254 2.51 -37.96 -4.34
N HIS A 255 3.54 -37.83 -5.20
CA HIS A 255 3.59 -36.84 -6.28
C HIS A 255 2.52 -37.04 -7.36
N ARG A 256 2.25 -38.30 -7.73
CA ARG A 256 1.25 -38.76 -8.73
C ARG A 256 1.46 -38.34 -10.19
N ASP A 257 2.33 -37.37 -10.49
CA ASP A 257 2.68 -37.00 -11.87
C ASP A 257 4.21 -36.93 -12.08
N LEU A 258 4.93 -37.97 -11.63
CA LEU A 258 6.39 -38.02 -11.81
C LEU A 258 6.73 -38.46 -13.24
N LYS A 259 7.37 -37.57 -14.00
CA LYS A 259 7.79 -37.79 -15.40
C LYS A 259 8.99 -36.92 -15.73
N ALA A 260 9.68 -37.20 -16.84
CA ALA A 260 10.89 -36.47 -17.23
C ALA A 260 10.68 -34.96 -17.44
N SER A 261 9.50 -34.54 -17.91
CA SER A 261 9.16 -33.11 -18.04
C SER A 261 8.96 -32.40 -16.70
N ASN A 262 8.73 -33.14 -15.62
CA ASN A 262 8.57 -32.64 -14.25
C ASN A 262 9.86 -32.76 -13.42
N ILE A 263 10.99 -33.06 -14.07
CA ILE A 263 12.33 -32.99 -13.47
C ILE A 263 13.05 -31.80 -14.09
N LEU A 264 13.16 -30.69 -13.37
CA LEU A 264 13.89 -29.50 -13.81
C LEU A 264 15.36 -29.57 -13.40
N LEU A 265 16.22 -28.90 -14.15
CA LEU A 265 17.67 -28.88 -13.95
C LEU A 265 18.16 -27.47 -13.64
N ASP A 266 18.88 -27.32 -12.53
CA ASP A 266 19.52 -26.06 -12.16
C ASP A 266 20.82 -25.85 -12.95
N ASN A 267 21.51 -24.74 -12.66
CA ASN A 267 22.72 -24.29 -13.36
C ASN A 267 23.82 -25.37 -13.36
N GLU A 268 23.92 -26.17 -12.30
CA GLU A 268 24.91 -27.24 -12.15
C GLU A 268 24.38 -28.64 -12.51
N MET A 269 23.27 -28.70 -13.27
CA MET A 269 22.61 -29.94 -13.70
C MET A 269 22.15 -30.82 -12.52
N ASN A 270 21.83 -30.23 -11.38
CA ASN A 270 21.17 -30.95 -10.29
C ASN A 270 19.66 -31.06 -10.59
N PRO A 271 19.04 -32.23 -10.32
CA PRO A 271 17.62 -32.42 -10.54
C PRO A 271 16.79 -31.82 -9.41
N LYS A 272 15.67 -31.21 -9.79
CA LYS A 272 14.61 -30.80 -8.89
C LYS A 272 13.25 -31.25 -9.41
N ILE A 273 12.51 -31.99 -8.60
CA ILE A 273 11.14 -32.43 -8.89
C ILE A 273 10.21 -31.21 -8.83
N SER A 274 9.39 -31.03 -9.85
CA SER A 274 8.41 -29.93 -9.99
C SER A 274 6.99 -30.45 -10.21
N ASP A 275 6.03 -29.53 -10.21
CA ASP A 275 4.62 -29.76 -10.60
C ASP A 275 3.84 -30.69 -9.67
N PHE A 276 3.54 -30.18 -8.47
CA PHE A 276 2.81 -30.92 -7.44
C PHE A 276 1.30 -30.72 -7.51
N GLY A 277 0.77 -30.21 -8.62
CA GLY A 277 -0.66 -29.95 -8.79
C GLY A 277 -1.54 -31.18 -8.52
N MET A 278 -1.01 -32.38 -8.78
CA MET A 278 -1.69 -33.67 -8.58
C MET A 278 -1.33 -34.38 -7.28
N ALA A 279 -0.42 -33.82 -6.49
CA ALA A 279 0.13 -34.48 -5.32
C ALA A 279 -0.90 -34.63 -4.19
N ARG A 280 -0.74 -35.67 -3.37
CA ARG A 280 -1.67 -36.00 -2.27
C ARG A 280 -0.92 -36.30 -0.99
N ILE A 281 -1.49 -35.84 0.12
CA ILE A 281 -1.05 -36.18 1.47
C ILE A 281 -1.72 -37.48 1.87
N PHE A 282 -0.93 -38.43 2.37
CA PHE A 282 -1.40 -39.61 3.05
C PHE A 282 -1.03 -39.47 4.53
N GLY A 283 -2.05 -39.37 5.39
CA GLY A 283 -1.85 -39.46 6.83
C GLY A 283 -1.56 -40.91 7.23
N GLY A 284 -0.75 -41.12 8.27
CA GLY A 284 -0.39 -42.45 8.78
C GLY A 284 -1.57 -43.37 9.16
N ASN A 285 -2.81 -42.87 9.14
CA ASN A 285 -4.04 -43.62 9.42
C ASN A 285 -4.95 -43.88 8.19
N GLN A 286 -4.50 -43.61 6.96
CA GLN A 286 -5.27 -43.90 5.73
C GLN A 286 -4.78 -45.18 5.01
N GLN A 287 -4.39 -46.21 5.76
CA GLN A 287 -4.19 -47.57 5.22
C GLN A 287 -5.49 -48.40 5.19
N GLN A 288 -6.65 -47.79 4.97
CA GLN A 288 -7.89 -48.56 4.77
C GLN A 288 -8.58 -48.12 3.48
N GLY A 289 -8.69 -49.07 2.55
CA GLY A 289 -9.51 -48.94 1.36
C GLY A 289 -9.04 -49.80 0.18
N ASN A 290 -9.01 -51.12 0.37
CA ASN A 290 -9.40 -52.05 -0.70
C ASN A 290 -10.83 -52.51 -0.39
#